data_AF-A0A838F465-F1
#
_entry.id   AF-A0A838F465-F1
#
_cell.length_a   1.000
_cell.length_b   1.000
_cell.length_c   1.000
_cell.angle_alpha   90.00
_cell.angle_beta   90.00
_cell.angle_gamma   90.00
#
_symmetry.space_group_name_H-M   'P 1'
#
loop_
_entity.id
_entity.type
_entity.pdbx_description
1 polymer ?
#
loop_
_entity_poly.entity_id
_entity_poly.type
_entity_poly.pdbx_seq_one_letter_code
_entity_poly.pdbx_strand_id
1 'polypeptide(L)'
;MTQKGPLFGLLKQEFIIDKKNCIVHISHKKYLPKEWIVDVCREPVHIKVTSATGVDVAKKEAECMKKDNSRDTSDFCSQYFTMMDVIQDDGLIFAEGDRDNLNSAHGKTYCSYLLLKKYLNDSVVFSRYTDVQDIFHEEAKDLSVPVAPSAPEGAKGKSEDQQSKAEGYQDPVTATF
;
A
#
# COMPACT_ATOMS: atom_id res chain seq x y z
N MET A 1 13.55 -12.96 4.60
CA MET A 1 13.78 -13.46 3.21
C MET A 1 14.48 -12.36 2.42
N THR A 2 15.45 -12.66 1.56
CA THR A 2 16.18 -11.64 0.78
C THR A 2 15.73 -11.63 -0.68
N GLN A 3 15.24 -10.49 -1.17
CA GLN A 3 14.90 -10.28 -2.58
C GLN A 3 15.91 -9.35 -3.25
N LYS A 4 16.25 -9.66 -4.51
CA LYS A 4 17.18 -8.89 -5.34
C LYS A 4 16.53 -8.66 -6.71
N GLY A 5 16.02 -7.45 -6.95
CA GLY A 5 15.47 -7.07 -8.25
C GLY A 5 16.54 -6.44 -9.17
N PRO A 6 16.49 -6.67 -10.50
CA PRO A 6 17.32 -5.94 -11.44
C PRO A 6 16.62 -4.63 -11.84
N LEU A 7 17.06 -3.49 -11.30
CA LEU A 7 16.75 -2.17 -11.86
C LEU A 7 17.96 -1.68 -12.64
N PHE A 8 17.81 -1.57 -13.96
CA PHE A 8 18.74 -0.84 -14.86
C PHE A 8 20.23 -0.99 -14.51
N GLY A 9 20.68 -2.24 -14.43
CA GLY A 9 22.03 -2.61 -14.84
C GLY A 9 23.23 -2.16 -14.02
N LEU A 10 23.18 -1.90 -12.69
CA LEU A 10 24.39 -2.02 -11.82
C LEU A 10 24.17 -1.86 -10.29
N LEU A 11 23.01 -1.41 -9.79
CA LEU A 11 22.79 -1.24 -8.35
C LEU A 11 22.00 -2.41 -7.76
N LYS A 12 22.69 -3.26 -6.99
CA LYS A 12 22.08 -4.37 -6.23
C LYS A 12 21.22 -3.79 -5.11
N GLN A 13 19.92 -3.77 -5.34
CA GLN A 13 18.95 -3.46 -4.30
C GLN A 13 18.67 -4.72 -3.49
N GLU A 14 18.71 -4.58 -2.16
CA GLU A 14 18.42 -5.67 -1.24
C GLU A 14 17.23 -5.28 -0.37
N PHE A 15 16.14 -6.04 -0.49
CA PHE A 15 14.97 -5.93 0.36
C PHE A 15 14.83 -7.20 1.17
N ILE A 16 14.70 -7.03 2.49
CA ILE A 16 14.49 -8.12 3.43
C ILE A 16 13.29 -7.81 4.30
N ILE A 17 12.35 -8.75 4.36
CA ILE A 17 11.26 -8.73 5.34
C ILE A 17 11.21 -10.07 6.06
N ASP A 18 11.16 -10.01 7.38
CA ASP A 18 11.11 -11.17 8.25
C ASP A 18 10.19 -10.91 9.45
N LYS A 19 9.39 -11.92 9.80
CA LYS A 19 8.50 -11.90 10.96
C LYS A 19 8.95 -12.94 11.97
N LYS A 20 9.18 -12.52 13.20
CA LYS A 20 9.48 -13.41 14.34
C LYS A 20 8.59 -13.04 15.52
N ASN A 21 7.65 -13.93 15.86
CA ASN A 21 6.64 -13.66 16.88
C ASN A 21 5.88 -12.37 16.55
N CYS A 22 5.93 -11.36 17.41
CA CYS A 22 5.30 -10.04 17.24
C CYS A 22 6.15 -9.04 16.47
N ILE A 23 7.42 -9.36 16.19
CA ILE A 23 8.34 -8.42 15.56
C ILE A 23 8.33 -8.64 14.05
N VAL A 24 8.03 -7.58 13.31
CA VAL A 24 8.27 -7.49 11.88
C VAL A 24 9.52 -6.62 11.67
N HIS A 25 10.53 -7.20 11.03
CA HIS A 25 11.77 -6.55 10.68
C HIS A 25 11.83 -6.37 9.17
N ILE A 26 12.04 -5.12 8.74
CA ILE A 26 12.18 -4.75 7.33
C ILE A 26 13.53 -4.06 7.18
N SER A 27 14.37 -4.57 6.28
CA SER A 27 15.66 -3.97 5.95
C SER A 27 15.70 -3.68 4.46
N HIS A 28 16.10 -2.47 4.12
CA HIS A 28 16.21 -1.99 2.75
C HIS A 28 17.57 -1.36 2.53
N LYS A 29 18.24 -1.80 1.48
CA LYS A 29 19.55 -1.29 1.10
C LYS A 29 19.54 -0.96 -0.39
N LYS A 30 19.46 0.34 -0.68
CA LYS A 30 19.64 0.90 -2.03
C LYS A 30 20.93 1.72 -2.12
N TYR A 31 21.06 2.75 -1.29
CA TYR A 31 22.28 3.58 -1.17
C TYR A 31 22.83 3.55 0.26
N LEU A 32 21.98 3.87 1.23
CA LEU A 32 22.26 3.72 2.66
C LEU A 32 21.30 2.66 3.24
N PRO A 33 21.77 1.81 4.15
CA PRO A 33 20.91 0.85 4.81
C PRO A 33 19.90 1.59 5.69
N LYS A 34 18.63 1.17 5.59
CA LYS A 34 17.55 1.63 6.43
C LYS A 34 16.75 0.42 6.91
N GLU A 35 16.48 0.38 8.21
CA GLU A 35 15.75 -0.71 8.83
C GLU A 35 14.56 -0.17 9.62
N TRP A 36 13.45 -0.89 9.55
CA TRP A 36 12.26 -0.66 10.36
C TRP A 36 11.97 -1.89 11.19
N ILE A 37 11.72 -1.68 12.47
CA ILE A 37 11.31 -2.73 13.42
C ILE A 37 9.97 -2.30 13.99
N VAL A 38 8.97 -3.16 13.82
CA VAL A 38 7.60 -2.93 14.28
C VAL A 38 7.19 -4.08 15.21
N ASP A 39 6.83 -3.76 16.45
CA ASP A 39 6.26 -4.72 17.40
C ASP A 39 4.72 -4.61 17.38
N VAL A 40 4.08 -5.48 16.60
CA VAL A 40 2.63 -5.41 16.37
C VAL A 40 1.78 -5.80 17.58
N CYS A 41 2.41 -6.23 18.67
CA CYS A 41 1.75 -6.64 19.91
C CYS A 41 1.87 -5.62 21.04
N ARG A 42 2.43 -4.43 20.78
CA ARG A 42 2.64 -3.40 21.81
C ARG A 42 1.94 -2.09 21.48
N GLU A 43 1.52 -1.42 22.55
CA GLU A 43 1.07 -0.04 22.55
C GLU A 43 2.12 0.87 23.23
N PRO A 44 2.20 2.16 22.84
CA PRO A 44 1.47 2.78 21.73
C PRO A 44 1.96 2.26 20.36
N VAL A 45 1.16 2.47 19.31
CA VAL A 45 1.55 2.13 17.94
C VAL A 45 2.82 2.91 17.57
N HIS A 46 3.87 2.21 17.16
CA HIS A 46 5.17 2.82 16.92
C HIS A 46 5.98 2.11 15.83
N ILE A 47 6.95 2.85 15.28
CA ILE A 47 7.94 2.36 14.32
C ILE A 47 9.32 2.70 14.87
N LYS A 48 10.15 1.69 15.12
CA LYS A 48 11.56 1.90 15.41
C LYS A 48 12.33 1.91 14.09
N VAL A 49 13.10 2.96 13.85
CA VAL A 49 13.89 3.15 12.63
C VAL A 49 15.37 3.10 12.98
N THR A 50 16.14 2.34 12.22
CA THR A 50 17.61 2.36 12.28
C THR A 50 18.14 2.84 10.95
N SER A 51 19.02 3.83 10.97
CA SER A 51 19.64 4.43 9.79
C SER A 51 21.13 4.69 10.06
N ALA A 52 21.85 5.22 9.08
CA ALA A 52 23.23 5.64 9.23
C ALA A 52 23.45 6.68 10.35
N THR A 53 22.42 7.45 10.71
CA THR A 53 22.52 8.52 11.72
C THR A 53 22.14 8.08 13.13
N GLY A 54 21.64 6.86 13.30
CA GLY A 54 21.30 6.30 14.61
C GLY A 54 19.97 5.56 14.63
N VAL A 55 19.40 5.46 15.83
CA VAL A 55 18.14 4.77 16.11
C VAL A 55 17.13 5.79 16.58
N ASP A 56 15.94 5.76 15.98
CA ASP A 56 14.82 6.63 16.34
C ASP A 56 13.54 5.80 16.55
N VAL A 57 12.59 6.35 17.30
CA VAL A 57 11.29 5.72 17.57
C VAL A 57 10.18 6.74 17.34
N ALA A 58 9.46 6.56 16.25
CA ALA A 58 8.30 7.38 15.92
C ALA A 58 7.02 6.72 16.46
N LYS A 59 6.20 7.49 17.18
CA LYS A 59 4.93 7.02 17.77
C LYS A 59 3.75 7.61 17.02
N LYS A 60 2.67 6.84 16.87
CA LYS A 60 1.42 7.31 16.28
C LYS A 60 0.67 8.17 17.30
N GLU A 61 0.57 9.46 17.03
CA GLU A 61 -0.21 10.41 17.83
C GLU A 61 -1.59 10.70 17.19
N ALA A 62 -1.68 10.58 15.86
CA ALA A 62 -2.88 10.85 15.08
C ALA A 62 -2.93 10.00 13.81
N GLU A 63 -4.05 10.03 13.09
CA GLU A 63 -4.19 9.38 11.79
C GLU A 63 -3.34 10.06 10.71
N CYS A 64 -2.74 9.24 9.84
CA CYS A 64 -1.84 9.74 8.79
C CYS A 64 -2.55 10.35 7.59
N MET A 65 -3.87 10.16 7.48
CA MET A 65 -4.70 10.84 6.50
C MET A 65 -5.63 11.81 7.22
N LYS A 66 -5.55 13.08 6.84
CA LYS A 66 -6.41 14.13 7.37
C LYS A 66 -7.77 14.12 6.65
N LYS A 67 -8.77 14.82 7.20
CA LYS A 67 -10.14 14.88 6.66
C LYS A 67 -10.22 15.44 5.24
N ASP A 68 -9.26 16.27 4.85
CA ASP A 68 -9.13 16.83 3.51
C ASP A 68 -8.35 15.91 2.54
N ASN A 69 -8.09 14.66 2.95
CA ASN A 69 -7.25 13.69 2.25
C ASN A 69 -5.78 14.10 2.07
N SER A 70 -5.32 15.13 2.80
CA SER A 70 -3.89 15.44 2.85
C SER A 70 -3.15 14.46 3.75
N ARG A 71 -1.91 14.14 3.37
CA ARG A 71 -1.02 13.29 4.17
C ARG A 71 -0.49 14.10 5.35
N ASP A 72 -0.54 13.50 6.54
CA ASP A 72 0.23 14.02 7.66
C ASP A 72 1.73 13.79 7.44
N THR A 73 2.53 14.77 7.87
CA THR A 73 3.99 14.78 7.71
C THR A 73 4.71 14.61 9.03
N SER A 74 4.02 14.20 10.09
CA SER A 74 4.65 13.79 11.34
C SER A 74 5.68 12.68 11.10
N ASP A 75 6.63 12.53 12.03
CA ASP A 75 7.70 11.55 11.90
C ASP A 75 7.13 10.14 11.69
N PHE A 76 6.10 9.77 12.45
CA PHE A 76 5.45 8.47 12.31
C PHE A 76 4.85 8.28 10.91
N CYS A 77 4.07 9.24 10.42
CA CYS A 77 3.40 9.11 9.13
C CYS A 77 4.38 9.12 7.96
N SER A 78 5.44 9.93 8.06
CA SER A 78 6.53 9.94 7.07
C SER A 78 7.24 8.58 7.01
N GLN A 79 7.53 7.97 8.16
CA GLN A 79 8.15 6.64 8.20
C GLN A 79 7.19 5.55 7.73
N TYR A 80 5.91 5.63 8.10
CA TYR A 80 4.87 4.71 7.66
C TYR A 80 4.74 4.70 6.14
N PHE A 81 4.52 5.85 5.50
CA PHE A 81 4.39 5.93 4.04
C PHE A 81 5.66 5.46 3.33
N THR A 82 6.84 5.92 3.78
CA THR A 82 8.11 5.47 3.20
C THR A 82 8.27 3.95 3.27
N MET A 83 7.96 3.35 4.42
CA MET A 83 8.07 1.91 4.62
C MET A 83 7.05 1.15 3.77
N MET A 84 5.80 1.62 3.68
CA MET A 84 4.78 1.00 2.84
C MET A 84 5.13 1.07 1.35
N ASP A 85 5.67 2.20 0.88
CA ASP A 85 6.11 2.38 -0.51
C ASP A 85 7.26 1.39 -0.81
N VAL A 86 8.25 1.26 0.08
CA VAL A 86 9.32 0.25 -0.08
C VAL A 86 8.78 -1.18 -0.12
N ILE A 87 7.85 -1.54 0.76
CA ILE A 87 7.27 -2.88 0.77
C ILE A 87 6.51 -3.16 -0.54
N GLN A 88 5.79 -2.19 -1.08
CA GLN A 88 5.06 -2.35 -2.33
C GLN A 88 6.02 -2.43 -3.53
N ASP A 89 6.85 -1.40 -3.70
CA ASP A 89 7.67 -1.22 -4.89
C ASP A 89 8.82 -2.23 -4.98
N ASP A 90 9.45 -2.52 -3.84
CA ASP A 90 10.66 -3.36 -3.81
C ASP A 90 10.39 -4.74 -3.22
N GLY A 91 9.32 -4.87 -2.44
CA GLY A 91 8.94 -6.11 -1.79
C GLY A 91 7.89 -6.90 -2.57
N LEU A 92 6.78 -6.30 -2.99
CA LEU A 92 5.68 -7.01 -3.64
C LEU A 92 5.89 -7.18 -5.14
N ILE A 93 6.32 -6.12 -5.84
CA ILE A 93 6.52 -6.17 -7.30
C ILE A 93 7.56 -7.21 -7.71
N PHE A 94 8.64 -7.37 -6.93
CA PHE A 94 9.74 -8.27 -7.26
C PHE A 94 9.70 -9.60 -6.50
N ALA A 95 8.68 -9.86 -5.69
CA ALA A 95 8.59 -11.12 -4.96
C ALA A 95 8.25 -12.29 -5.87
N GLU A 96 9.02 -13.35 -5.74
CA GLU A 96 8.78 -14.61 -6.45
C GLU A 96 7.70 -15.48 -5.78
N GLY A 97 6.99 -16.23 -6.63
CA GLY A 97 5.98 -17.22 -6.26
C GLY A 97 4.59 -16.64 -6.03
N ASP A 98 3.64 -17.51 -5.68
CA ASP A 98 2.23 -17.15 -5.59
C ASP A 98 1.92 -16.34 -4.33
N ARG A 99 1.11 -15.28 -4.46
CA ARG A 99 0.63 -14.45 -3.35
C ARG A 99 -0.09 -15.26 -2.27
N ASP A 100 -0.88 -16.25 -2.67
CA ASP A 100 -1.71 -17.02 -1.74
C ASP A 100 -0.92 -18.16 -1.05
N ASN A 101 0.32 -18.39 -1.47
CA ASN A 101 1.21 -19.35 -0.85
C ASN A 101 2.08 -18.67 0.23
N LEU A 102 1.73 -18.84 1.51
CA LEU A 102 2.48 -18.28 2.65
C LEU A 102 3.92 -18.82 2.79
N ASN A 103 4.33 -19.82 2.00
CA ASN A 103 5.71 -20.26 1.96
C ASN A 103 6.54 -19.53 0.89
N SER A 104 5.90 -18.93 -0.12
CA SER A 104 6.55 -18.15 -1.17
C SER A 104 7.06 -16.80 -0.64
N ALA A 105 7.96 -16.16 -1.39
CA ALA A 105 8.40 -14.82 -1.03
C ALA A 105 7.25 -13.82 -1.15
N HIS A 106 6.44 -13.93 -2.19
CA HIS A 106 5.30 -13.04 -2.42
C HIS A 106 4.27 -13.15 -1.29
N GLY A 107 3.84 -14.35 -0.94
CA GLY A 107 2.84 -14.55 0.10
C GLY A 107 3.31 -14.08 1.48
N LYS A 108 4.59 -14.26 1.82
CA LYS A 108 5.16 -13.74 3.06
C LYS A 108 5.20 -12.23 3.10
N THR A 109 5.65 -11.59 2.02
CA THR A 109 5.69 -10.12 1.92
C THR A 109 4.27 -9.55 1.97
N TYR A 110 3.32 -10.14 1.23
CA TYR A 110 1.92 -9.70 1.20
C TYR A 110 1.22 -9.84 2.55
N CYS A 111 1.38 -10.98 3.23
CA CYS A 111 0.86 -11.17 4.58
C CYS A 111 1.45 -10.16 5.58
N SER A 112 2.76 -9.88 5.47
CA SER A 112 3.41 -8.88 6.31
C SER A 112 2.92 -7.45 6.01
N TYR A 113 2.69 -7.12 4.74
CA TYR A 113 2.10 -5.86 4.31
C TYR A 113 0.71 -5.65 4.94
N LEU A 114 -0.17 -6.65 4.86
CA LEU A 114 -1.51 -6.56 5.46
C LEU A 114 -1.45 -6.40 6.98
N LEU A 115 -0.61 -7.17 7.65
CA LEU A 115 -0.40 -7.08 9.09
C LEU A 115 0.07 -5.69 9.52
N LEU A 116 1.06 -5.13 8.82
CA LEU A 116 1.60 -3.79 9.09
C LEU A 116 0.57 -2.70 8.80
N LYS A 117 -0.20 -2.82 7.71
CA LYS A 117 -1.30 -1.91 7.39
C LYS A 117 -2.32 -1.89 8.52
N LYS A 118 -2.79 -3.05 8.99
CA LYS A 118 -3.73 -3.15 10.13
C LYS A 118 -3.16 -2.54 11.42
N TYR A 119 -1.91 -2.84 11.77
CA TYR A 119 -1.30 -2.30 12.99
C TYR A 119 -1.05 -0.79 12.93
N LEU A 120 -0.45 -0.30 11.85
CA LEU A 120 0.03 1.08 11.76
C LEU A 120 -1.06 2.06 11.29
N ASN A 121 -1.90 1.63 10.35
CA ASN A 121 -2.98 2.47 9.84
C ASN A 121 -4.24 2.34 10.70
N ASP A 122 -4.69 1.12 10.97
CA ASP A 122 -5.97 0.90 11.66
C ASP A 122 -5.80 0.84 13.20
N SER A 123 -4.56 1.01 13.70
CA SER A 123 -4.21 0.95 15.12
C SER A 123 -4.59 -0.38 15.80
N VAL A 124 -4.68 -1.48 15.04
CA VAL A 124 -5.07 -2.80 15.55
C VAL A 124 -3.88 -3.49 16.19
N VAL A 125 -3.95 -3.73 17.50
CA VAL A 125 -2.91 -4.44 18.26
C VAL A 125 -3.18 -5.94 18.25
N PHE A 126 -2.17 -6.71 17.91
CA PHE A 126 -2.27 -8.16 17.80
C PHE A 126 -1.83 -8.85 19.09
N SER A 127 -2.37 -10.04 19.32
CA SER A 127 -2.04 -10.86 20.48
C SER A 127 -1.64 -12.25 20.02
N ARG A 128 -0.80 -12.90 20.84
CA ARG A 128 -0.42 -14.31 20.66
C ARG A 128 -1.31 -15.27 21.45
N TYR A 129 -2.12 -14.75 22.36
CA TYR A 129 -2.84 -15.53 23.37
C TYR A 129 -4.36 -15.40 23.28
N THR A 130 -4.85 -14.51 22.43
CA THR A 130 -6.29 -14.30 22.20
C THR A 130 -6.60 -14.52 20.73
N ASP A 131 -7.89 -14.51 20.38
CA ASP A 131 -8.32 -14.66 19.01
C ASP A 131 -7.67 -13.60 18.10
N VAL A 132 -7.22 -14.07 16.93
CA VAL A 132 -6.49 -13.26 15.95
C VAL A 132 -7.51 -12.62 15.02
N GLN A 133 -7.50 -11.29 14.93
CA GLN A 133 -8.33 -10.57 13.98
C GLN A 133 -7.96 -10.96 12.54
N ASP A 134 -8.96 -11.08 11.67
CA ASP A 134 -8.73 -11.37 10.25
C ASP A 134 -8.08 -10.15 9.57
N ILE A 135 -6.86 -10.35 9.06
CA ILE A 135 -6.09 -9.33 8.36
C ILE A 135 -6.36 -9.31 6.84
N PHE A 136 -7.09 -10.29 6.31
CA PHE A 136 -7.37 -10.42 4.89
C PHE A 136 -8.66 -9.72 4.46
N HIS A 137 -9.55 -9.42 5.41
CA HIS A 137 -10.78 -8.69 5.13
C HIS A 137 -10.54 -7.17 5.26
N GLU A 138 -10.65 -6.47 4.14
CA GLU A 138 -10.87 -5.02 4.18
C GLU A 138 -12.33 -4.81 4.57
N GLU A 139 -12.58 -4.26 5.76
CA GLU A 139 -13.92 -3.78 6.08
C GLU A 139 -14.33 -2.82 4.98
N ALA A 140 -15.42 -3.13 4.28
CA ALA A 140 -15.97 -2.26 3.26
C ALA A 140 -16.24 -0.91 3.93
N LYS A 141 -15.39 0.09 3.64
CA LYS A 141 -15.70 1.46 4.02
C LYS A 141 -17.05 1.74 3.42
N ASP A 142 -18.02 1.99 4.29
CA ASP A 142 -19.40 2.28 3.93
C ASP A 142 -19.40 3.53 3.04
N LEU A 143 -19.25 3.30 1.74
CA LEU A 143 -19.43 4.30 0.71
C LEU A 143 -20.94 4.49 0.63
N SER A 144 -21.50 5.15 1.64
CA SER A 144 -22.83 5.74 1.52
C SER A 144 -22.73 6.78 0.40
N VAL A 145 -22.94 6.32 -0.84
CA VAL A 145 -23.09 7.19 -2.00
C VAL A 145 -24.22 8.14 -1.64
N PRO A 146 -24.01 9.47 -1.62
CA PRO A 146 -25.12 10.39 -1.48
C PRO A 146 -26.09 10.09 -2.61
N VAL A 147 -27.26 9.56 -2.27
CA VAL A 147 -28.35 9.36 -3.21
C VAL A 147 -28.64 10.72 -3.81
N ALA A 148 -28.28 10.90 -5.08
CA ALA A 148 -28.58 12.11 -5.81
C ALA A 148 -30.10 12.32 -5.74
N PRO A 149 -30.57 13.54 -5.39
CA PRO A 149 -32.00 13.82 -5.42
C PRO A 149 -32.53 13.56 -6.82
N SER A 150 -33.48 12.64 -6.93
CA SER A 150 -34.17 12.31 -8.17
C SER A 150 -34.74 13.58 -8.79
N ALA A 151 -34.27 13.91 -10.00
CA ALA A 151 -34.79 15.01 -10.77
C ALA A 151 -36.29 14.83 -11.05
N PRO A 152 -37.09 15.89 -11.03
CA PRO A 152 -38.51 15.80 -11.37
C PRO A 152 -38.68 15.49 -12.87
N GLU A 153 -39.44 14.43 -13.15
CA GLU A 153 -39.96 14.13 -14.49
C GLU A 153 -40.90 15.24 -14.95
N GLY A 154 -40.62 15.78 -16.15
CA GLY A 154 -41.68 16.36 -16.99
C GLY A 154 -41.30 17.61 -17.77
N ALA A 155 -40.89 17.42 -19.03
CA ALA A 155 -41.32 18.28 -20.13
C ALA A 155 -41.07 17.58 -21.49
N LYS A 156 -42.16 17.10 -22.09
CA LYS A 156 -42.24 16.69 -23.50
C LYS A 156 -42.09 17.91 -24.41
N GLY A 157 -41.25 17.83 -25.43
CA GLY A 157 -41.20 18.75 -26.56
C GLY A 157 -40.63 18.04 -27.80
N LYS A 158 -41.37 18.11 -28.92
CA LYS A 158 -41.24 17.35 -30.17
C LYS A 158 -40.13 17.83 -31.13
N SER A 159 -39.70 16.89 -32.00
CA SER A 159 -39.23 16.91 -33.42
C SER A 159 -38.42 18.11 -33.95
N GLU A 160 -37.41 17.97 -34.81
CA GLU A 160 -37.43 17.37 -36.16
C GLU A 160 -36.02 16.95 -36.66
N ASP A 161 -36.06 16.14 -37.71
CA ASP A 161 -34.99 15.57 -38.53
C ASP A 161 -33.90 16.54 -39.03
N GLN A 162 -32.67 16.03 -39.21
CA GLN A 162 -32.03 15.93 -40.54
C GLN A 162 -30.62 15.30 -40.51
N GLN A 163 -30.51 14.18 -41.22
CA GLN A 163 -29.60 13.95 -42.36
C GLN A 163 -28.07 13.84 -42.15
N SER A 164 -27.64 12.57 -42.15
CA SER A 164 -26.46 11.96 -42.81
C SER A 164 -25.30 12.85 -43.30
N LYS A 165 -24.08 12.52 -42.86
CA LYS A 165 -22.94 12.35 -43.79
C LYS A 165 -21.86 11.43 -43.21
N ALA A 166 -21.47 10.45 -44.02
CA ALA A 166 -20.31 9.59 -43.83
C ALA A 166 -19.01 10.32 -44.22
N GLU A 167 -17.90 9.87 -43.63
CA GLU A 167 -16.47 10.01 -44.01
C GLU A 167 -15.68 10.02 -42.67
N GLY A 168 -14.58 9.31 -42.44
CA GLY A 168 -13.76 8.42 -43.23
C GLY A 168 -12.71 7.80 -42.29
N TYR A 169 -12.37 6.55 -42.55
CA TYR A 169 -11.33 5.77 -41.90
C TYR A 169 -9.95 6.16 -42.44
N GLN A 170 -9.00 6.49 -41.56
CA GLN A 170 -7.57 6.55 -41.85
C GLN A 170 -6.76 6.09 -40.63
N ASP A 171 -6.31 4.84 -40.67
CA ASP A 171 -4.97 4.43 -40.20
C ASP A 171 -3.95 4.87 -41.28
N PRO A 172 -2.64 5.13 -41.02
CA PRO A 172 -1.69 4.28 -40.28
C PRO A 172 -0.75 5.15 -39.36
N VAL A 173 0.25 4.67 -38.61
CA VAL A 173 1.57 4.19 -39.06
C VAL A 173 2.28 3.45 -37.92
N THR A 174 2.75 2.26 -38.29
CA THR A 174 3.89 1.48 -37.85
C THR A 174 5.03 2.25 -37.15
N ALA A 175 5.50 1.74 -36.01
CA ALA A 175 6.89 1.90 -35.59
C ALA A 175 7.47 0.52 -35.28
N THR A 176 8.52 0.18 -36.02
CA THR A 176 9.24 -1.08 -36.01
C THR A 176 10.60 -0.84 -35.34
N PHE A 177 10.91 -1.69 -34.36
CA PHE A 177 12.18 -1.93 -33.62
C PHE A 177 12.96 -0.75 -33.02
#